data_AF-A0A967FKF1-F1
#
_entry.id   AF-A0A967FKF1-F1
#
_cell.length_a   1.000
_cell.length_b   1.000
_cell.length_c   1.000
_cell.angle_alpha   90.00
_cell.angle_beta   90.00
_cell.angle_gamma   90.00
#
_symmetry.space_group_name_H-M   'P 1'
#
loop_
_entity.id
_entity.type
_entity.pdbx_description
1 polymer ?
#
loop_
_entity_poly.entity_id
_entity_poly.type
_entity_poly.pdbx_seq_one_letter_code
_entity_poly.pdbx_strand_id
1 'polypeptide(L)'
;MTNVGTDSNPLRVAIIGAGPAGFYAAEHLFKQKNLVIEIDMFDRLPTPFGLVRNGVAPDHQKIKSVTKVFDRTAKKPGFRFFGYVDLGEDVSVDDLKKHYHQIVYTTGAQTDRNLNIPGIDLEGSHAATEFVAWYNGHPDYVDYEFDLTQESVAVVGVGNVAVDVCRILCRTQAELAVTDIADYALEALKESKVKDVYMLGRRGIAQAAFTAPEVKELGEMEDTDVVVLEEEVALGPLSESSMTEADRGTTRKVEIVQGYAGRPLEGKSHRLHLRFLV
;
A
#
# COMPACT_ATOMS: atom_id res chain seq x y z
N MET A 1 7.78 38.55 25.51
CA MET A 1 8.15 37.41 24.65
C MET A 1 7.75 37.78 23.23
N THR A 2 8.61 37.55 22.24
CA THR A 2 8.27 37.78 20.84
C THR A 2 7.12 36.87 20.42
N ASN A 3 6.14 37.41 19.70
CA ASN A 3 5.02 36.63 19.20
C ASN A 3 5.53 35.58 18.20
N VAL A 4 5.07 34.34 18.31
CA VAL A 4 5.41 33.26 17.38
C VAL A 4 4.59 33.42 16.11
N GLY A 5 5.19 33.13 14.95
CA GLY A 5 4.53 33.24 13.65
C GLY A 5 4.71 34.59 12.96
N THR A 6 5.74 35.36 13.31
CA THR A 6 6.11 36.61 12.62
C THR A 6 7.38 36.41 11.78
N ASP A 7 7.72 37.34 10.89
CA ASP A 7 8.96 37.25 10.07
C ASP A 7 10.22 37.17 10.95
N SER A 8 10.23 37.86 12.09
CA SER A 8 11.34 37.85 13.04
C SER A 8 11.37 36.64 13.98
N ASN A 9 10.27 35.87 14.06
CA ASN A 9 10.12 34.73 14.95
C ASN A 9 9.09 33.74 14.35
N PRO A 10 9.43 33.07 13.24
CA PRO A 10 8.50 32.20 12.54
C PRO A 10 8.07 31.01 13.40
N LEU A 11 6.86 30.49 13.16
CA LEU A 11 6.41 29.23 13.74
C LEU A 11 7.19 28.09 13.08
N ARG A 12 8.25 27.65 13.76
CA ARG A 12 9.05 26.48 13.39
C ARG A 12 8.37 25.16 13.78
N VAL A 13 8.12 24.30 12.80
CA VAL A 13 7.48 22.99 12.97
C VAL A 13 8.38 21.88 12.44
N ALA A 14 8.66 20.86 13.26
CA ALA A 14 9.26 19.62 12.80
C ALA A 14 8.16 18.61 12.43
N ILE A 15 8.25 18.03 11.24
CA ILE A 15 7.35 16.94 10.80
C ILE A 15 8.18 15.67 10.65
N ILE A 16 7.76 14.58 11.31
CA ILE A 16 8.49 13.30 11.33
C ILE A 16 7.75 12.30 10.45
N GLY A 17 8.35 11.96 9.30
CA GLY A 17 7.80 11.11 8.26
C GLY A 17 7.29 11.94 7.07
N ALA A 18 7.85 11.66 5.89
CA ALA A 18 7.57 12.34 4.63
C ALA A 18 6.52 11.61 3.77
N GLY A 19 5.59 10.90 4.41
CA GLY A 19 4.42 10.33 3.74
C GLY A 19 3.31 11.35 3.46
N PRO A 20 2.16 10.91 2.91
CA PRO A 20 1.03 11.80 2.61
C PRO A 20 0.56 12.63 3.81
N ALA A 21 0.49 12.03 5.00
CA ALA A 21 0.06 12.73 6.21
C ALA A 21 0.98 13.93 6.52
N GLY A 22 2.30 13.75 6.39
CA GLY A 22 3.27 14.82 6.61
C GLY A 22 3.14 15.95 5.58
N PHE A 23 3.01 15.60 4.30
CA PHE A 23 2.82 16.60 3.24
C PHE A 23 1.50 17.34 3.33
N TYR A 24 0.39 16.67 3.68
CA TYR A 24 -0.89 17.34 3.89
C TYR A 24 -0.87 18.23 5.13
N ALA A 25 -0.20 17.81 6.21
CA ALA A 25 0.01 18.66 7.38
C ALA A 25 0.82 19.92 7.01
N ALA A 26 1.91 19.76 6.27
CA ALA A 26 2.72 20.87 5.78
C ALA A 26 1.92 21.82 4.87
N GLU A 27 1.15 21.27 3.92
CA GLU A 27 0.30 22.07 3.04
C GLU A 27 -0.75 22.87 3.83
N HIS A 28 -1.37 22.25 4.84
CA HIS A 28 -2.37 22.90 5.69
C HIS A 28 -1.76 24.01 6.54
N LEU A 29 -0.57 23.79 7.09
CA LEU A 29 0.19 24.80 7.83
C LEU A 29 0.51 26.00 6.94
N PHE A 30 1.04 25.79 5.73
CA PHE A 30 1.33 26.89 4.81
C PHE A 30 0.10 27.66 4.28
N LYS A 31 -1.13 27.17 4.52
CA LYS A 31 -2.37 27.90 4.21
C LYS A 31 -2.74 28.93 5.30
N GLN A 32 -2.09 28.91 6.46
CA GLN A 32 -2.35 29.84 7.55
C GLN A 32 -1.80 31.24 7.21
N LYS A 33 -2.68 32.16 6.80
CA LYS A 33 -2.28 33.49 6.30
C LYS A 33 -1.71 34.44 7.36
N ASN A 34 -1.99 34.17 8.63
CA ASN A 34 -1.61 35.06 9.74
C ASN A 34 -0.33 34.62 10.45
N LEU A 35 0.35 33.59 9.93
CA LEU A 35 1.55 33.01 10.52
C LEU A 35 2.63 32.85 9.46
N VAL A 36 3.83 33.36 9.75
CA VAL A 36 5.05 32.97 9.05
C VAL A 36 5.47 31.62 9.60
N ILE A 37 5.59 30.63 8.73
CA ILE A 37 5.81 29.23 9.11
C ILE A 37 7.06 28.72 8.40
N GLU A 38 7.90 28.03 9.18
CA GLU A 38 9.02 27.25 8.69
C GLU A 38 8.81 25.79 9.08
N ILE A 39 8.94 24.90 8.11
CA ILE A 39 8.75 23.45 8.27
C ILE A 39 10.04 22.76 7.88
N ASP A 40 10.52 21.94 8.80
CA ASP A 40 11.56 20.95 8.54
C ASP A 40 10.93 19.57 8.61
N MET A 41 10.93 18.86 7.48
CA MET A 41 10.40 17.51 7.36
C MET A 41 11.54 16.50 7.38
N PHE A 42 11.50 15.59 8.35
CA PHE A 42 12.49 14.54 8.56
C PHE A 42 11.94 13.21 8.08
N ASP A 43 12.78 12.39 7.46
CA ASP A 43 12.44 11.01 7.13
C ASP A 43 13.69 10.12 7.24
N ARG A 44 13.52 8.90 7.77
CA ARG A 44 14.61 7.93 7.86
C ARG A 44 15.11 7.49 6.48
N LEU A 45 14.26 7.56 5.46
CA LEU A 45 14.63 7.23 4.08
C LEU A 45 15.18 8.46 3.35
N PRO A 46 16.11 8.27 2.40
CA PRO A 46 16.61 9.37 1.58
C PRO A 46 15.54 9.90 0.60
N THR A 47 14.53 9.09 0.29
CA THR A 47 13.46 9.45 -0.65
C THR A 47 12.14 9.74 0.08
N PRO A 48 11.45 10.86 -0.21
CA PRO A 48 10.18 11.19 0.41
C PRO A 48 9.01 10.37 -0.17
N PHE A 49 7.80 10.72 0.27
CA PHE A 49 6.48 10.25 -0.18
C PHE A 49 5.97 8.97 0.49
N GLY A 50 6.78 8.30 1.30
CA GLY A 50 6.38 7.12 2.07
C GLY A 50 5.71 6.06 1.20
N LEU A 51 4.56 5.53 1.63
CA LEU A 51 3.82 4.50 0.90
C LEU A 51 3.32 4.93 -0.49
N VAL A 52 3.29 6.21 -0.84
CA VAL A 52 2.99 6.58 -2.24
C VAL A 52 4.10 6.12 -3.17
N ARG A 53 5.35 6.10 -2.69
CA ARG A 53 6.50 5.56 -3.41
C ARG A 53 6.66 4.06 -3.15
N ASN A 54 6.67 3.67 -1.88
CA ASN A 54 7.12 2.34 -1.44
C ASN A 54 5.98 1.34 -1.19
N GLY A 55 4.72 1.74 -1.41
CA GLY A 55 3.54 0.93 -1.09
C GLY A 55 2.56 0.78 -2.25
N VAL A 56 2.16 1.89 -2.86
CA VAL A 56 1.28 1.89 -4.04
C VAL A 56 1.91 1.04 -5.14
N ALA A 57 1.16 0.03 -5.61
CA ALA A 57 1.63 -0.92 -6.61
C ALA A 57 2.18 -0.22 -7.86
N PRO A 58 3.20 -0.80 -8.51
CA PRO A 58 3.88 -0.17 -9.64
C PRO A 58 2.97 -0.02 -10.88
N ASP A 59 1.93 -0.82 -11.01
CA ASP A 59 0.91 -0.69 -12.05
C ASP A 59 -0.23 0.28 -11.69
N HIS A 60 -0.17 0.96 -10.54
CA HIS A 60 -1.11 2.01 -10.09
C HIS A 60 -0.51 3.43 -10.18
N GLN A 61 0.20 3.73 -11.28
CA GLN A 61 0.88 5.02 -11.50
C GLN A 61 0.00 6.26 -11.34
N LYS A 62 -1.30 6.15 -11.66
CA LYS A 62 -2.23 7.29 -11.52
C LYS A 62 -2.35 7.76 -10.06
N ILE A 63 -2.34 6.85 -9.10
CA ILE A 63 -2.42 7.19 -7.67
C ILE A 63 -1.14 7.92 -7.23
N LYS A 64 0.02 7.53 -7.77
CA LYS A 64 1.32 8.18 -7.51
C LYS A 64 1.39 9.63 -7.98
N SER A 65 0.45 10.09 -8.82
CA SER A 65 0.41 11.49 -9.31
C SER A 65 0.20 12.55 -8.21
N VAL A 66 -0.26 12.15 -7.02
CA VAL A 66 -0.39 13.03 -5.85
C VAL A 66 0.95 13.64 -5.42
N THR A 67 2.08 13.01 -5.76
CA THR A 67 3.43 13.54 -5.53
C THR A 67 3.64 14.93 -6.14
N LYS A 68 2.95 15.26 -7.24
CA LYS A 68 2.99 16.61 -7.83
C LYS A 68 2.44 17.67 -6.87
N VAL A 69 1.50 17.32 -6.00
CA VAL A 69 1.01 18.21 -4.93
C VAL A 69 2.09 18.37 -3.87
N PHE A 70 2.72 17.26 -3.47
CA PHE A 70 3.78 17.24 -2.47
C PHE A 70 5.00 18.06 -2.92
N ASP A 71 5.42 17.94 -4.18
CA ASP A 71 6.48 18.75 -4.78
C ASP A 71 6.18 20.24 -4.73
N ARG A 72 4.92 20.65 -4.97
CA ARG A 72 4.52 22.06 -4.87
C ARG A 72 4.60 22.55 -3.42
N THR A 73 4.26 21.71 -2.45
CA THR A 73 4.44 22.02 -1.03
C THR A 73 5.93 22.13 -0.69
N ALA A 74 6.75 21.19 -1.16
CA ALA A 74 8.18 21.14 -0.89
C ALA A 74 8.96 22.32 -1.48
N LYS A 75 8.46 22.93 -2.56
CA LYS A 75 9.05 24.11 -3.20
C LYS A 75 8.74 25.45 -2.49
N LYS A 76 7.97 25.45 -1.41
CA LYS A 76 7.69 26.66 -0.66
C LYS A 76 8.96 27.13 0.07
N PRO A 77 9.27 28.45 0.11
CA PRO A 77 10.52 28.95 0.70
C PRO A 77 10.75 28.55 2.16
N GLY A 78 9.68 28.36 2.94
CA GLY A 78 9.75 27.94 4.34
C GLY A 78 9.78 26.43 4.53
N PHE A 79 10.00 25.61 3.50
CA PHE A 79 10.06 24.15 3.61
C PHE A 79 11.48 23.65 3.38
N ARG A 80 11.94 22.74 4.25
CA ARG A 80 13.16 21.97 4.04
C ARG A 80 12.89 20.49 4.29
N PHE A 81 13.53 19.65 3.50
CA PHE A 81 13.49 18.19 3.66
C PHE A 81 14.86 17.68 4.11
N PHE A 82 14.85 16.84 5.14
CA PHE A 82 15.99 16.15 5.69
C PHE A 82 15.71 14.64 5.63
N GLY A 83 16.03 14.05 4.49
CA GLY A 83 15.99 12.59 4.32
C GLY A 83 17.22 11.93 4.93
N TYR A 84 17.13 10.63 5.18
CA TYR A 84 18.17 9.85 5.86
C TYR A 84 18.51 10.40 7.26
N VAL A 85 17.47 10.79 7.99
CA VAL A 85 17.55 11.23 9.39
C VAL A 85 16.48 10.50 10.19
N ASP A 86 16.91 9.58 11.05
CA ASP A 86 16.00 8.80 11.90
C ASP A 86 15.81 9.46 13.28
N LEU A 87 14.55 9.48 13.73
CA LEU A 87 14.20 10.00 15.04
C LEU A 87 14.44 8.91 16.10
N GLY A 88 15.33 9.20 17.03
CA GLY A 88 15.77 8.27 18.07
C GLY A 88 17.21 7.80 17.87
N GLU A 89 17.73 7.88 16.64
CA GLU A 89 19.13 7.57 16.33
C GLU A 89 19.95 8.83 16.02
N ASP A 90 19.57 9.59 14.98
CA ASP A 90 20.32 10.77 14.52
C ASP A 90 19.90 12.05 15.25
N VAL A 91 18.61 12.16 15.57
CA VAL A 91 18.03 13.27 16.31
C VAL A 91 17.13 12.76 17.43
N SER A 92 17.20 13.38 18.60
CA SER A 92 16.28 13.05 19.70
C SER A 92 15.08 13.99 19.74
N VAL A 93 13.99 13.53 20.38
CA VAL A 93 12.83 14.39 20.66
C VAL A 93 13.23 15.61 21.50
N ASP A 94 14.20 15.46 22.40
CA ASP A 94 14.68 16.57 23.23
C ASP A 94 15.48 17.59 22.42
N ASP A 95 16.20 17.18 21.38
CA ASP A 95 16.83 18.11 20.45
C ASP A 95 15.78 18.87 19.64
N LEU A 96 14.75 18.18 19.14
CA LEU A 96 13.65 18.83 18.43
C LEU A 96 12.92 19.85 19.33
N LYS A 97 12.65 19.52 20.60
CA LYS A 97 12.02 20.45 21.55
C LYS A 97 12.82 21.72 21.81
N LYS A 98 14.14 21.70 21.66
CA LYS A 98 15.00 22.89 21.80
C LYS A 98 14.89 23.83 20.60
N HIS A 99 14.53 23.32 19.42
CA HIS A 99 14.64 24.04 18.14
C HIS A 99 13.30 24.33 17.47
N TYR A 100 12.23 23.62 17.82
CA TYR A 100 10.92 23.73 17.19
C TYR A 100 9.82 24.05 18.22
N HIS A 101 8.82 24.80 17.78
CA HIS A 101 7.65 25.10 18.60
C HIS A 101 6.65 23.94 18.63
N GLN A 102 6.63 23.14 17.56
CA GLN A 102 5.73 21.99 17.41
C GLN A 102 6.45 20.83 16.72
N ILE A 103 6.08 19.61 17.12
CA ILE A 103 6.53 18.37 16.52
C ILE A 103 5.28 17.60 16.08
N VAL A 104 5.21 17.23 14.81
CA VAL A 104 4.08 16.48 14.22
C VAL A 104 4.57 15.12 13.78
N TYR A 105 3.99 14.06 14.34
CA TYR A 105 4.34 12.68 13.99
C TYR A 105 3.45 12.17 12.87
N THR A 106 4.06 11.79 11.75
CA THR A 106 3.42 11.28 10.53
C THR A 106 4.17 10.07 9.98
N THR A 107 4.67 9.22 10.89
CA THR A 107 5.54 8.05 10.63
C THR A 107 4.82 6.86 9.99
N GLY A 108 3.48 6.87 9.95
CA GLY A 108 2.68 5.75 9.44
C GLY A 108 2.72 4.53 10.35
N ALA A 109 2.37 3.37 9.80
CA ALA A 109 2.47 2.07 10.46
C ALA A 109 3.52 1.23 9.72
N GLN A 110 4.68 1.03 10.33
CA GLN A 110 5.81 0.32 9.72
C GLN A 110 5.82 -1.18 10.00
N THR A 111 5.00 -1.65 10.95
CA THR A 111 4.99 -3.05 11.39
C THR A 111 3.71 -3.75 10.97
N ASP A 112 3.84 -5.03 10.68
CA ASP A 112 2.73 -5.89 10.30
C ASP A 112 1.98 -6.52 11.47
N ARG A 113 0.78 -6.99 11.15
CA ARG A 113 -0.01 -7.81 12.06
C ARG A 113 0.21 -9.27 11.73
N ASN A 114 1.09 -9.92 12.47
CA ASN A 114 1.27 -11.37 12.35
C ASN A 114 0.01 -12.12 12.74
N LEU A 115 -0.20 -13.26 12.08
CA LEU A 115 -1.20 -14.24 12.50
C LEU A 115 -0.64 -15.04 13.66
N ASN A 116 -1.43 -15.20 14.72
CA ASN A 116 -1.04 -16.06 15.84
C ASN A 116 -1.41 -17.52 15.53
N ILE A 117 -0.67 -18.14 14.61
CA ILE A 117 -0.86 -19.52 14.17
C ILE A 117 0.47 -20.29 14.14
N PRO A 118 0.47 -21.62 14.36
CA PRO A 118 1.67 -22.43 14.18
C PRO A 118 2.22 -22.34 12.77
N GLY A 119 3.54 -22.16 12.64
CA GLY A 119 4.24 -22.11 11.36
C GLY A 119 4.30 -20.73 10.70
N ILE A 120 3.84 -19.66 11.37
CA ILE A 120 3.90 -18.28 10.83
C ILE A 120 5.33 -17.78 10.59
N ASP A 121 6.32 -18.36 11.27
CA ASP A 121 7.75 -17.99 11.14
C ASP A 121 8.54 -18.98 10.25
N LEU A 122 7.85 -19.89 9.52
CA LEU A 122 8.52 -20.79 8.59
C LEU A 122 9.02 -20.03 7.36
N GLU A 123 10.09 -20.55 6.75
CA GLU A 123 10.57 -20.08 5.45
C GLU A 123 9.43 -20.15 4.39
N GLY A 124 9.30 -19.09 3.59
CA GLY A 124 8.18 -18.91 2.66
C GLY A 124 6.92 -18.31 3.29
N SER A 125 6.89 -18.06 4.60
CA SER A 125 5.83 -17.29 5.27
C SER A 125 6.26 -15.84 5.44
N HIS A 126 5.61 -14.93 4.72
CA HIS A 126 5.98 -13.51 4.67
C HIS A 126 4.77 -12.61 4.90
N ALA A 127 5.01 -11.44 5.48
CA ALA A 127 3.99 -10.40 5.50
C ALA A 127 3.86 -9.76 4.10
N ALA A 128 2.63 -9.42 3.71
CA ALA A 128 2.35 -8.85 2.40
C ALA A 128 3.13 -7.55 2.15
N THR A 129 3.28 -6.71 3.18
CA THR A 129 4.06 -5.47 3.15
C THR A 129 5.53 -5.70 2.80
N GLU A 130 6.14 -6.81 3.19
CA GLU A 130 7.53 -7.14 2.87
C GLU A 130 7.66 -7.38 1.37
N PHE A 131 6.74 -8.16 0.80
CA PHE A 131 6.68 -8.39 -0.65
C PHE A 131 6.39 -7.09 -1.41
N VAL A 132 5.48 -6.26 -0.89
CA VAL A 132 5.16 -4.93 -1.46
C VAL A 132 6.36 -3.99 -1.43
N ALA A 133 7.06 -3.94 -0.30
CA ALA A 133 8.23 -3.10 -0.14
C ALA A 133 9.39 -3.59 -1.04
N TRP A 134 9.58 -4.91 -1.13
CA TRP A 134 10.54 -5.56 -2.01
C TRP A 134 10.30 -5.20 -3.48
N TYR A 135 9.08 -5.40 -4.01
CA TYR A 135 8.85 -5.08 -5.43
C TYR A 135 8.85 -3.57 -5.73
N ASN A 136 8.62 -2.71 -4.73
CA ASN A 136 8.67 -1.25 -4.89
C ASN A 136 10.07 -0.64 -4.67
N GLY A 137 11.10 -1.45 -4.42
CA GLY A 137 12.46 -0.93 -4.26
C GLY A 137 12.71 -0.25 -2.91
N HIS A 138 12.00 -0.65 -1.86
CA HIS A 138 12.25 -0.14 -0.52
C HIS A 138 13.65 -0.58 -0.04
N PRO A 139 14.54 0.33 0.41
CA PRO A 139 15.93 -0.01 0.76
C PRO A 139 16.06 -1.14 1.80
N ASP A 140 15.25 -1.12 2.85
CA ASP A 140 15.27 -2.15 3.90
C ASP A 140 14.90 -3.57 3.42
N TYR A 141 14.30 -3.70 2.24
CA TYR A 141 13.79 -4.96 1.69
C TYR A 141 14.46 -5.36 0.38
N VAL A 142 15.52 -4.67 -0.03
CA VAL A 142 16.21 -4.92 -1.32
C VAL A 142 16.83 -6.32 -1.38
N ASP A 143 17.32 -6.81 -0.23
CA ASP A 143 17.97 -8.10 -0.09
C ASP A 143 17.00 -9.22 0.34
N TYR A 144 15.69 -8.94 0.39
CA TYR A 144 14.70 -9.98 0.67
C TYR A 144 14.59 -10.93 -0.52
N GLU A 145 14.55 -12.22 -0.23
CA GLU A 145 14.34 -13.28 -1.20
C GLU A 145 12.99 -13.94 -0.98
N PHE A 146 12.29 -14.21 -2.07
CA PHE A 146 11.02 -14.94 -2.08
C PHE A 146 11.20 -16.20 -2.93
N ASP A 147 10.83 -17.37 -2.40
CA ASP A 147 10.87 -18.61 -3.18
C ASP A 147 9.72 -18.65 -4.20
N LEU A 148 9.99 -18.08 -5.38
CA LEU A 148 9.09 -18.09 -6.52
C LEU A 148 9.23 -19.37 -7.38
N THR A 149 9.95 -20.39 -6.91
CA THR A 149 10.06 -21.68 -7.61
C THR A 149 8.88 -22.60 -7.35
N GLN A 150 8.03 -22.27 -6.38
CA GLN A 150 6.79 -22.96 -6.08
C GLN A 150 5.70 -22.63 -7.11
N GLU A 151 4.81 -23.58 -7.37
CA GLU A 151 3.69 -23.37 -8.31
C GLU A 151 2.47 -22.68 -7.67
N SER A 152 2.38 -22.67 -6.34
CA SER A 152 1.21 -22.18 -5.62
C SER A 152 1.56 -21.22 -4.49
N VAL A 153 0.85 -20.10 -4.41
CA VAL A 153 0.99 -19.09 -3.34
C VAL A 153 -0.36 -18.84 -2.68
N ALA A 154 -0.38 -18.76 -1.34
CA ALA A 154 -1.56 -18.36 -0.58
C ALA A 154 -1.37 -16.94 -0.01
N VAL A 155 -2.31 -16.05 -0.30
CA VAL A 155 -2.38 -14.68 0.21
C VAL A 155 -3.55 -14.60 1.18
N VAL A 156 -3.25 -14.45 2.48
CA VAL A 156 -4.27 -14.41 3.53
C VAL A 156 -4.78 -12.98 3.72
N GLY A 157 -6.02 -12.74 3.34
CA GLY A 157 -6.66 -11.43 3.42
C GLY A 157 -7.39 -11.07 2.13
N VAL A 158 -8.44 -10.25 2.27
CA VAL A 158 -9.29 -9.79 1.15
C VAL A 158 -9.41 -8.26 1.17
N GLY A 159 -8.26 -7.59 1.25
CA GLY A 159 -8.12 -6.13 1.15
C GLY A 159 -7.33 -5.72 -0.09
N ASN A 160 -7.23 -4.42 -0.37
CA ASN A 160 -6.53 -3.93 -1.57
C ASN A 160 -5.05 -4.35 -1.62
N VAL A 161 -4.35 -4.43 -0.49
CA VAL A 161 -2.96 -4.94 -0.47
C VAL A 161 -2.88 -6.40 -0.92
N ALA A 162 -3.85 -7.24 -0.54
CA ALA A 162 -3.90 -8.63 -1.02
C ALA A 162 -4.15 -8.67 -2.54
N VAL A 163 -5.02 -7.80 -3.05
CA VAL A 163 -5.25 -7.61 -4.49
C VAL A 163 -3.97 -7.21 -5.21
N ASP A 164 -3.20 -6.28 -4.65
CA ASP A 164 -1.93 -5.83 -5.24
C ASP A 164 -0.91 -6.97 -5.30
N VAL A 165 -0.73 -7.73 -4.22
CA VAL A 165 0.16 -8.91 -4.19
C VAL A 165 -0.27 -9.93 -5.24
N CYS A 166 -1.56 -10.26 -5.31
CA CYS A 166 -2.07 -11.20 -6.32
C CYS A 166 -1.83 -10.69 -7.74
N ARG A 167 -2.02 -9.40 -8.00
CA ARG A 167 -1.79 -8.81 -9.33
C ARG A 167 -0.33 -8.87 -9.74
N ILE A 168 0.59 -8.54 -8.84
CA ILE A 168 2.02 -8.60 -9.13
C ILE A 168 2.48 -10.05 -9.40
N LEU A 169 1.96 -11.02 -8.66
CA LEU A 169 2.28 -12.44 -8.89
C LEU A 169 1.68 -13.01 -10.20
N CYS A 170 0.55 -12.47 -10.66
CA CYS A 170 -0.20 -13.02 -11.80
C CYS A 170 0.02 -12.27 -13.12
N ARG A 171 0.51 -11.03 -13.09
CA ARG A 171 0.76 -10.24 -14.31
C ARG A 171 1.95 -10.76 -15.09
N THR A 172 1.89 -10.57 -16.40
CA THR A 172 2.99 -10.93 -17.29
C THR A 172 4.18 -9.98 -17.12
N GLN A 173 5.36 -10.48 -17.48
CA GLN A 173 6.57 -9.67 -17.54
C GLN A 173 6.40 -8.41 -18.39
N ALA A 174 5.68 -8.50 -19.51
CA ALA A 174 5.49 -7.37 -20.42
C ALA A 174 4.63 -6.26 -19.78
N GLU A 175 3.60 -6.63 -19.01
CA GLU A 175 2.77 -5.68 -18.26
C GLU A 175 3.57 -4.98 -17.16
N LEU A 176 4.47 -5.70 -16.47
CA LEU A 176 5.26 -5.15 -15.37
C LEU A 176 6.48 -4.34 -15.85
N ALA A 177 7.11 -4.71 -16.97
CA ALA A 177 8.32 -4.06 -17.49
C ALA A 177 8.12 -2.59 -17.90
N VAL A 178 6.88 -2.13 -18.07
CA VAL A 178 6.54 -0.72 -18.38
C VAL A 178 6.19 0.09 -17.13
N THR A 179 6.34 -0.48 -15.94
CA THR A 179 6.04 0.15 -14.64
C THR A 179 7.30 0.63 -13.93
N ASP A 180 7.17 1.12 -12.70
CA ASP A 180 8.30 1.48 -11.82
C ASP A 180 8.66 0.39 -10.80
N ILE A 181 8.29 -0.87 -11.07
CA ILE A 181 8.71 -2.03 -10.28
C ILE A 181 10.25 -2.10 -10.22
N ALA A 182 10.81 -2.59 -9.10
CA ALA A 182 12.24 -2.74 -8.95
C ALA A 182 12.81 -3.79 -9.93
N ASP A 183 13.92 -3.47 -10.59
CA ASP A 183 14.53 -4.34 -11.61
C ASP A 183 14.84 -5.76 -11.10
N TYR A 184 15.34 -5.88 -9.86
CA TYR A 184 15.64 -7.19 -9.27
C TYR A 184 14.36 -8.01 -9.01
N ALA A 185 13.27 -7.35 -8.65
CA ALA A 185 11.99 -8.01 -8.42
C ALA A 185 11.38 -8.46 -9.74
N LEU A 186 11.52 -7.63 -10.78
CA LEU A 186 11.09 -7.95 -12.13
C LEU A 186 11.84 -9.16 -12.70
N GLU A 187 13.18 -9.23 -12.55
CA GLU A 187 13.94 -10.41 -12.99
C GLU A 187 13.60 -11.66 -12.17
N ALA A 188 13.33 -11.53 -10.87
CA ALA A 188 12.89 -12.66 -10.05
C ALA A 188 11.50 -13.17 -10.49
N LEU A 189 10.56 -12.27 -10.76
CA LEU A 189 9.20 -12.60 -11.23
C LEU A 189 9.21 -13.25 -12.62
N LYS A 190 10.13 -12.87 -13.49
CA LYS A 190 10.31 -13.47 -14.81
C LYS A 190 10.67 -14.96 -14.76
N GLU A 191 11.41 -15.39 -13.72
CA GLU A 191 11.79 -16.79 -13.50
C GLU A 191 10.80 -17.54 -12.59
N SER A 192 9.72 -16.87 -12.17
CA SER A 192 8.68 -17.43 -11.31
C SER A 192 8.01 -18.65 -11.96
N LYS A 193 7.76 -19.68 -11.15
CA LYS A 193 6.96 -20.86 -11.53
C LYS A 193 5.54 -20.82 -10.98
N VAL A 194 5.18 -19.74 -10.28
CA VAL A 194 3.85 -19.55 -9.70
C VAL A 194 2.80 -19.59 -10.81
N LYS A 195 1.79 -20.44 -10.61
CA LYS A 195 0.63 -20.61 -11.51
C LYS A 195 -0.66 -20.37 -10.77
N ASP A 196 -0.75 -20.83 -9.52
CA ASP A 196 -1.96 -20.73 -8.71
C ASP A 196 -1.75 -19.76 -7.55
N VAL A 197 -2.51 -18.67 -7.56
CA VAL A 197 -2.52 -17.71 -6.45
C VAL A 197 -3.87 -17.79 -5.76
N TYR A 198 -3.88 -18.04 -4.45
CA TYR A 198 -5.09 -18.17 -3.65
C TYR A 198 -5.25 -16.96 -2.73
N MET A 199 -6.24 -16.11 -2.99
CA MET A 199 -6.62 -15.05 -2.06
C MET A 199 -7.67 -15.58 -1.09
N LEU A 200 -7.32 -15.64 0.20
CA LEU A 200 -8.10 -16.33 1.22
C LEU A 200 -8.81 -15.33 2.15
N GLY A 201 -10.14 -15.37 2.16
CA GLY A 201 -10.98 -14.55 3.02
C GLY A 201 -11.68 -15.35 4.11
N ARG A 202 -11.37 -15.07 5.38
CA ARG A 202 -12.05 -15.69 6.55
C ARG A 202 -13.55 -15.37 6.71
N ARG A 203 -14.08 -14.44 5.92
CA ARG A 203 -15.49 -14.00 5.93
C ARG A 203 -16.01 -14.04 4.49
N GLY A 204 -17.32 -13.84 4.33
CA GLY A 204 -17.95 -13.78 3.01
C GLY A 204 -17.56 -12.53 2.21
N ILE A 205 -17.90 -12.56 0.91
CA ILE A 205 -17.62 -11.49 -0.05
C ILE A 205 -18.17 -10.12 0.37
N ALA A 206 -19.33 -10.07 1.03
CA ALA A 206 -19.92 -8.81 1.50
C ALA A 206 -18.99 -8.09 2.51
N GLN A 207 -18.22 -8.83 3.31
CA GLN A 207 -17.30 -8.29 4.30
C GLN A 207 -15.86 -8.11 3.79
N ALA A 208 -15.60 -8.34 2.50
CA ALA A 208 -14.31 -8.06 1.88
C ALA A 208 -13.98 -6.57 1.95
N ALA A 209 -12.71 -6.26 2.25
CA ALA A 209 -12.23 -4.91 2.44
C ALA A 209 -11.69 -4.27 1.14
N PHE A 210 -11.47 -5.08 0.09
CA PHE A 210 -11.12 -4.53 -1.20
C PHE A 210 -12.27 -3.68 -1.77
N THR A 211 -11.90 -2.72 -2.61
CA THR A 211 -12.85 -1.82 -3.27
C THR A 211 -13.18 -2.28 -4.68
N ALA A 212 -14.29 -1.77 -5.23
CA ALA A 212 -14.84 -2.24 -6.49
C ALA A 212 -13.91 -2.03 -7.71
N PRO A 213 -13.19 -0.90 -7.86
CA PRO A 213 -12.21 -0.75 -8.93
C PRO A 213 -11.10 -1.81 -8.87
N GLU A 214 -10.56 -2.08 -7.69
CA GLU A 214 -9.40 -2.93 -7.46
C GLU A 214 -9.73 -4.39 -7.75
N VAL A 215 -10.90 -4.87 -7.29
CA VAL A 215 -11.32 -6.25 -7.61
C VAL A 215 -11.70 -6.41 -9.08
N LYS A 216 -12.16 -5.35 -9.76
CA LYS A 216 -12.46 -5.38 -11.19
C LYS A 216 -11.21 -5.63 -12.03
N GLU A 217 -10.09 -5.03 -11.64
CA GLU A 217 -8.81 -5.17 -12.34
C GLU A 217 -8.29 -6.62 -12.34
N LEU A 218 -8.68 -7.45 -11.38
CA LEU A 218 -8.29 -8.87 -11.35
C LEU A 218 -8.76 -9.63 -12.59
N GLY A 219 -9.94 -9.27 -13.12
CA GLY A 219 -10.49 -9.88 -14.33
C GLY A 219 -10.04 -9.21 -15.64
N GLU A 220 -9.09 -8.28 -15.58
CA GLU A 220 -8.55 -7.54 -16.72
C GLU A 220 -7.08 -7.93 -17.03
N MET A 221 -6.49 -8.83 -16.23
CA MET A 221 -5.13 -9.33 -16.44
C MET A 221 -5.05 -10.22 -17.70
N GLU A 222 -4.00 -10.01 -18.51
CA GLU A 222 -3.88 -10.61 -19.84
C GLU A 222 -3.83 -12.14 -19.77
N ASP A 223 -3.01 -12.69 -18.88
CA ASP A 223 -2.72 -14.12 -18.78
C ASP A 223 -3.09 -14.73 -17.41
N THR A 224 -4.24 -14.31 -16.86
CA THR A 224 -4.82 -14.90 -15.64
C THR A 224 -6.30 -15.22 -15.77
N ASP A 225 -6.66 -16.45 -15.43
CA ASP A 225 -8.04 -16.87 -15.19
C ASP A 225 -8.43 -16.60 -13.74
N VAL A 226 -9.54 -15.91 -13.50
CA VAL A 226 -10.07 -15.69 -12.14
C VAL A 226 -11.05 -16.80 -11.80
N VAL A 227 -10.70 -17.61 -10.80
CA VAL A 227 -11.47 -18.77 -10.35
C VAL A 227 -12.22 -18.42 -9.07
N VAL A 228 -13.54 -18.54 -9.10
CA VAL A 228 -14.42 -18.29 -7.95
C VAL A 228 -15.45 -19.41 -7.88
N LEU A 229 -15.63 -20.00 -6.70
CA LEU A 229 -16.65 -21.01 -6.47
C LEU A 229 -17.99 -20.34 -6.22
N GLU A 230 -19.04 -20.74 -6.97
CA GLU A 230 -20.37 -20.12 -6.90
C GLU A 230 -20.96 -20.22 -5.48
N GLU A 231 -20.75 -21.35 -4.82
CA GLU A 231 -21.20 -21.59 -3.45
C GLU A 231 -20.55 -20.68 -2.40
N GLU A 232 -19.32 -20.20 -2.63
CA GLU A 232 -18.59 -19.34 -1.69
C GLU A 232 -18.99 -17.86 -1.81
N VAL A 233 -19.60 -17.48 -2.95
CA VAL A 233 -20.06 -16.11 -3.21
C VAL A 233 -21.58 -15.99 -3.24
N ALA A 234 -22.28 -17.10 -2.99
CA ALA A 234 -23.71 -17.10 -2.71
C ALA A 234 -24.00 -16.29 -1.43
N LEU A 235 -24.93 -15.34 -1.53
CA LEU A 235 -25.34 -14.54 -0.39
C LEU A 235 -26.24 -15.38 0.53
N GLY A 236 -25.64 -16.01 1.54
CA GLY A 236 -26.39 -16.68 2.62
C GLY A 236 -26.95 -15.69 3.68
N PRO A 237 -27.65 -16.19 4.71
CA PRO A 237 -28.33 -15.36 5.72
C PRO A 237 -27.42 -14.36 6.46
N LEU A 238 -26.14 -14.71 6.67
CA LEU A 238 -25.13 -13.83 7.28
C LEU A 238 -24.67 -12.69 6.35
N SER A 239 -24.88 -12.85 5.05
CA SER A 239 -24.55 -11.87 4.03
C SER A 239 -25.74 -10.96 3.73
N GLU A 240 -26.96 -11.47 3.81
CA GLU A 240 -28.21 -10.70 3.62
C GLU A 240 -28.30 -9.50 4.57
N SER A 241 -27.93 -9.67 5.84
CA SER A 241 -27.89 -8.56 6.81
C SER A 241 -26.84 -7.51 6.43
N SER A 242 -25.68 -7.94 5.94
CA SER A 242 -24.62 -7.03 5.45
C SER A 242 -25.00 -6.33 4.14
N MET A 243 -25.88 -6.95 3.34
CA MET A 243 -26.36 -6.41 2.06
C MET A 243 -27.58 -5.50 2.22
N THR A 244 -28.39 -5.69 3.26
CA THR A 244 -29.58 -4.86 3.54
C THR A 244 -29.19 -3.41 3.84
N GLU A 245 -28.02 -3.20 4.48
CA GLU A 245 -27.45 -1.89 4.77
C GLU A 245 -26.24 -1.55 3.87
N ALA A 246 -25.99 -2.34 2.82
CA ALA A 246 -24.83 -2.15 1.97
C ALA A 246 -24.87 -0.81 1.22
N ASP A 247 -23.74 -0.13 1.21
CA ASP A 247 -23.52 0.98 0.30
C ASP A 247 -23.35 0.50 -1.16
N ARG A 248 -23.44 1.43 -2.10
CA ARG A 248 -23.29 1.12 -3.53
C ARG A 248 -21.96 0.45 -3.86
N GLY A 249 -20.89 0.78 -3.12
CA GLY A 249 -19.57 0.19 -3.32
C GLY A 249 -19.55 -1.30 -2.96
N THR A 250 -20.19 -1.66 -1.86
CA THR A 250 -20.35 -3.04 -1.40
C THR A 250 -21.23 -3.85 -2.32
N THR A 251 -22.36 -3.30 -2.80
CA THR A 251 -23.16 -3.97 -3.83
C THR A 251 -22.32 -4.24 -5.08
N ARG A 252 -21.58 -3.23 -5.55
CA ARG A 252 -20.82 -3.33 -6.79
C ARG A 252 -19.69 -4.36 -6.73
N LYS A 253 -18.93 -4.42 -5.63
CA LYS A 253 -17.84 -5.41 -5.49
C LYS A 253 -18.38 -6.84 -5.45
N VAL A 254 -19.54 -7.07 -4.81
CA VAL A 254 -20.20 -8.37 -4.77
C VAL A 254 -20.63 -8.80 -6.18
N GLU A 255 -21.30 -7.91 -6.92
CA GLU A 255 -21.70 -8.17 -8.31
C GLU A 255 -20.51 -8.56 -9.20
N ILE A 256 -19.38 -7.85 -9.06
CA ILE A 256 -18.16 -8.12 -9.85
C ILE A 256 -17.65 -9.54 -9.58
N VAL A 257 -17.51 -9.92 -8.30
CA VAL A 257 -16.95 -11.23 -7.94
C VAL A 257 -17.91 -12.37 -8.27
N GLN A 258 -19.22 -12.19 -8.05
CA GLN A 258 -20.24 -13.15 -8.51
C GLN A 258 -20.20 -13.30 -10.04
N GLY A 259 -19.96 -12.20 -10.76
CA GLY A 259 -19.75 -12.22 -12.20
C GLY A 259 -18.53 -13.01 -12.65
N TYR A 260 -17.51 -13.23 -11.80
CA TYR A 260 -16.39 -14.12 -12.11
C TYR A 260 -16.73 -15.60 -11.97
N ALA A 261 -17.56 -15.98 -11.00
CA ALA A 261 -17.97 -17.37 -10.80
C ALA A 261 -18.68 -17.97 -12.04
N GLY A 262 -19.36 -17.13 -12.83
CA GLY A 262 -20.03 -17.54 -14.07
C GLY A 262 -19.17 -17.49 -15.34
N ARG A 263 -17.87 -17.11 -15.27
CA ARG A 263 -17.00 -17.04 -16.46
C ARG A 263 -16.38 -18.39 -16.78
N PRO A 264 -16.36 -18.82 -18.05
CA PRO A 264 -15.55 -19.96 -18.45
C PRO A 264 -14.07 -19.61 -18.32
N LEU A 265 -13.25 -20.58 -17.92
CA LEU A 265 -11.80 -20.44 -17.91
C LEU A 265 -11.28 -20.47 -19.34
N GLU A 266 -10.35 -19.57 -19.67
CA GLU A 266 -9.78 -19.44 -21.01
C GLU A 266 -8.53 -20.32 -21.20
N GLY A 267 -8.05 -20.95 -20.13
CA GLY A 267 -6.86 -21.80 -20.16
C GLY A 267 -5.57 -20.99 -20.12
N LYS A 268 -5.61 -19.85 -19.42
CA LYS A 268 -4.47 -18.94 -19.23
C LYS A 268 -3.42 -19.57 -18.31
N SER A 269 -2.20 -19.05 -18.36
CA SER A 269 -1.08 -19.65 -17.64
C SER A 269 -1.22 -19.53 -16.11
N HIS A 270 -1.85 -18.45 -15.63
CA HIS A 270 -2.11 -18.22 -14.21
C HIS A 270 -3.59 -18.43 -13.85
N ARG A 271 -3.83 -18.84 -12.61
CA ARG A 271 -5.15 -18.97 -11.99
C ARG A 271 -5.16 -18.22 -10.68
N LEU A 272 -6.00 -17.20 -10.58
CA LEU A 272 -6.25 -16.46 -9.34
C LEU A 272 -7.53 -16.98 -8.70
N HIS A 273 -7.40 -17.73 -7.62
CA HIS A 273 -8.51 -18.29 -6.85
C HIS A 273 -8.94 -17.30 -5.78
N LEU A 274 -10.17 -16.82 -5.84
CA LEU A 274 -10.77 -16.01 -4.77
C LEU A 274 -11.60 -16.93 -3.89
N ARG A 275 -11.13 -17.20 -2.67
CA ARG A 275 -11.77 -18.10 -1.72
C ARG A 275 -12.33 -17.35 -0.53
N PHE A 276 -13.56 -17.65 -0.16
CA PHE A 276 -14.26 -17.01 0.95
C PHE A 276 -14.75 -18.05 1.96
N LEU A 277 -14.87 -17.63 3.23
CA LEU A 277 -15.26 -18.50 4.36
C LEU A 277 -14.25 -19.63 4.66
N VAL A 278 -12.96 -19.35 4.44
CA VAL A 278 -11.83 -20.27 4.66
C VAL A 278 -10.79 -19.73 5.63
#